data_AF-A0AAN8F1F2-F1
#
_entry.id   AF-A0AAN8F1F2-F1
#
_cell.length_a   1.000
_cell.length_b   1.000
_cell.length_c   1.000
_cell.angle_alpha   90.00
_cell.angle_beta   90.00
_cell.angle_gamma   90.00
#
_symmetry.space_group_name_H-M   'P 1'
#
loop_
_entity.id
_entity.type
_entity.pdbx_description
1 polymer ?
#
loop_
_entity_poly.entity_id
_entity_poly.type
_entity_poly.pdbx_seq_one_letter_code
_entity_poly.pdbx_strand_id
1 'polypeptide(L)'
;MGTVADEEPIRNEFSTDALISKEESQQPTLLERYGPHVDGRNVLIAILDTWVDPPLPGLQMTTDGYGKIIDCIDCSGVGDVDTSTVESAVNSVFIGLTGRNS
;
A
#
# COMPACT_ATOMS: atom_id res chain seq x y z
N MET A 1 -32.54 -25.79 16.03
CA MET A 1 -32.68 -24.55 15.24
C MET A 1 -31.98 -23.45 16.03
N GLY A 2 -30.69 -23.22 15.76
CA GLY A 2 -29.96 -22.07 16.28
C GLY A 2 -30.01 -20.99 15.20
N THR A 3 -30.58 -19.83 15.53
CA THR A 3 -30.60 -18.66 14.66
C THR A 3 -29.16 -18.15 14.52
N VAL A 4 -28.65 -18.15 13.29
CA VAL A 4 -27.42 -17.43 12.95
C VAL A 4 -27.73 -15.95 13.18
N ALA A 5 -26.93 -15.29 14.00
CA ALA A 5 -27.04 -13.85 14.19
C ALA A 5 -26.81 -13.18 12.84
N ASP A 6 -27.73 -12.31 12.44
CA ASP A 6 -27.58 -11.44 11.28
C ASP A 6 -26.33 -10.57 11.52
N GLU A 7 -25.24 -10.84 10.78
CA GLU A 7 -24.06 -9.98 10.79
C GLU A 7 -24.45 -8.65 10.15
N GLU A 8 -24.57 -7.61 10.98
CA GLU A 8 -24.78 -6.24 10.53
C GLU A 8 -23.73 -5.87 9.48
N PRO A 9 -24.12 -5.27 8.33
CA PRO A 9 -23.17 -4.90 7.29
C PRO A 9 -22.14 -3.93 7.88
N ILE A 10 -20.86 -4.23 7.66
CA ILE A 10 -19.74 -3.38 8.05
C ILE A 10 -20.04 -1.98 7.51
N ARG A 11 -20.33 -1.02 8.40
CA ARG A 11 -20.51 0.37 8.01
C ARG A 11 -19.19 0.86 7.44
N ASN A 12 -19.23 1.41 6.24
CA ASN A 12 -18.07 2.05 5.66
C ASN A 12 -17.75 3.29 6.50
N GLU A 13 -16.76 3.18 7.40
CA GLU A 13 -16.34 4.26 8.30
C GLU A 13 -15.66 5.43 7.57
N PHE A 14 -15.37 5.26 6.27
CA PHE A 14 -14.76 6.29 5.44
C PHE A 14 -15.83 7.02 4.61
N SER A 15 -15.90 8.35 4.76
CA SER A 15 -16.74 9.18 3.90
C SER A 15 -16.29 9.04 2.45
N THR A 16 -17.26 8.78 1.58
CA THR A 16 -17.04 8.69 0.14
C THR A 16 -17.32 10.01 -0.58
N ASP A 17 -17.71 11.06 0.17
CA ASP A 17 -18.15 12.35 -0.39
C ASP A 17 -17.02 13.09 -1.12
N ALA A 18 -15.76 12.77 -0.80
CA ALA A 18 -14.57 13.31 -1.46
C ALA A 18 -14.08 12.45 -2.64
N LEU A 19 -14.69 11.28 -2.88
CA LEU A 19 -14.31 10.40 -3.97
C LEU A 19 -15.09 10.77 -5.23
N ILE A 20 -14.38 10.88 -6.35
CA ILE A 20 -15.03 10.99 -7.66
C ILE A 20 -15.53 9.59 -8.06
N SER A 21 -16.81 9.52 -8.41
CA SER A 21 -17.41 8.25 -8.86
C SER A 21 -16.80 7.75 -10.18
N LYS A 22 -16.97 6.45 -10.47
CA LYS A 22 -16.48 5.88 -11.74
C LYS A 22 -17.24 6.45 -12.92
N GLU A 23 -18.51 6.75 -12.73
CA GLU A 23 -19.42 7.37 -13.68
C GLU A 23 -18.97 8.78 -14.04
N GLU A 24 -18.69 9.61 -13.02
CA GLU A 24 -18.25 10.99 -13.21
C GLU A 24 -16.85 11.07 -13.86
N SER A 25 -15.95 10.16 -13.49
CA SER A 25 -14.64 10.03 -14.15
C SER A 25 -14.68 9.33 -15.52
N GLN A 26 -15.87 8.90 -15.98
CA GLN A 26 -16.10 8.26 -17.28
C GLN A 26 -15.30 6.96 -17.50
N GLN A 27 -14.90 6.27 -16.43
CA GLN A 27 -14.17 5.00 -16.52
C GLN A 27 -14.94 3.92 -17.32
N PRO A 28 -16.27 3.74 -17.14
CA PRO A 28 -17.03 2.75 -17.92
C PRO A 28 -16.98 3.02 -19.42
N THR A 29 -17.20 4.27 -19.83
CA THR A 29 -17.19 4.69 -21.24
C THR A 29 -15.83 4.43 -21.90
N LEU A 30 -14.73 4.64 -21.16
CA LEU A 30 -13.39 4.33 -21.64
C LEU A 30 -13.23 2.83 -21.94
N LEU A 31 -13.67 1.97 -21.03
CA LEU A 31 -13.62 0.52 -21.18
C LEU A 31 -14.53 0.01 -22.30
N GLU A 32 -15.75 0.55 -22.42
CA GLU A 32 -16.67 0.22 -23.52
C GLU A 32 -16.09 0.56 -24.89
N ARG A 33 -15.43 1.73 -24.99
CA ARG A 33 -14.92 2.24 -26.27
C ARG A 33 -13.63 1.57 -26.71
N TYR A 34 -12.73 1.26 -25.79
CA TYR A 34 -11.38 0.79 -26.12
C TYR A 34 -11.08 -0.64 -25.62
N GLY A 35 -12.05 -1.30 -24.98
CA GLY A 35 -11.95 -2.66 -24.49
C GLY A 35 -11.30 -2.77 -23.10
N PRO A 36 -11.25 -3.97 -22.50
CA PRO A 36 -10.80 -4.18 -21.11
C PRO A 36 -9.29 -3.98 -20.90
N HIS A 37 -8.51 -3.80 -21.97
CA HIS A 37 -7.06 -3.68 -21.90
C HIS A 37 -6.58 -2.24 -21.65
N VAL A 38 -7.49 -1.26 -21.55
CA VAL A 38 -7.17 0.12 -21.14
C VAL A 38 -7.15 0.25 -19.61
N ASP A 39 -6.45 -0.66 -18.95
CA ASP A 39 -6.40 -0.84 -17.49
C ASP A 39 -5.07 -0.36 -16.86
N GLY A 40 -4.23 0.31 -17.63
CA GLY A 40 -2.95 0.89 -17.17
C GLY A 40 -1.76 -0.06 -17.25
N ARG A 41 -1.90 -1.27 -17.79
CA ARG A 41 -0.76 -2.17 -18.04
C ARG A 41 0.34 -1.48 -18.85
N ASN A 42 1.60 -1.81 -18.56
CA ASN A 42 2.80 -1.19 -19.16
C ASN A 42 2.96 0.32 -18.88
N VAL A 43 2.28 0.88 -17.88
CA VAL A 43 2.44 2.26 -17.43
C VAL A 43 2.94 2.26 -15.98
N LEU A 44 4.00 3.02 -15.72
CA LEU A 44 4.47 3.30 -14.36
C LEU A 44 4.03 4.69 -13.94
N ILE A 45 3.42 4.81 -12.77
CA ILE A 45 2.95 6.06 -12.19
C ILE A 45 3.76 6.34 -10.93
N ALA A 46 4.33 7.55 -10.82
CA ALA A 46 4.93 8.05 -9.59
C ALA A 46 3.92 8.95 -8.85
N ILE A 47 3.77 8.73 -7.55
CA ILE A 47 2.91 9.52 -6.68
C ILE A 47 3.81 10.35 -5.77
N LEU A 48 3.71 11.68 -5.85
CA LEU A 48 4.41 12.60 -4.96
C LEU A 48 3.36 13.14 -3.99
N ASP A 49 3.27 12.48 -2.84
CA ASP A 49 2.33 12.81 -1.78
C ASP A 49 3.05 12.63 -0.43
N THR A 50 2.34 12.88 0.66
CA THR A 50 2.88 12.76 2.01
C THR A 50 3.12 11.30 2.38
N TRP A 51 2.15 10.40 2.10
CA TRP A 51 2.21 8.96 2.42
C TRP A 51 1.28 8.12 1.54
N VAL A 52 1.53 6.80 1.52
CA VAL A 52 0.67 5.76 0.93
C VAL A 52 0.57 4.59 1.90
N ASP A 53 -0.53 3.84 1.89
CA ASP A 53 -0.73 2.63 2.72
C ASP A 53 -0.70 1.35 1.83
N PRO A 54 0.46 0.69 1.67
CA PRO A 54 0.60 -0.46 0.77
C PRO A 54 -0.31 -1.66 1.05
N PRO A 55 -0.68 -2.01 2.30
CA PRO A 55 -1.58 -3.12 2.62
C PRO A 55 -3.04 -2.93 2.21
N LEU A 56 -3.44 -1.76 1.69
CA LEU A 56 -4.84 -1.55 1.28
C LEU A 56 -5.24 -2.55 0.18
N PRO A 57 -6.42 -3.22 0.28
CA PRO A 57 -6.87 -4.21 -0.70
C PRO A 57 -6.86 -3.71 -2.16
N GLY A 58 -7.16 -2.43 -2.39
CA GLY A 58 -7.16 -1.82 -3.73
C GLY A 58 -5.77 -1.57 -4.33
N LEU A 59 -4.72 -1.66 -3.51
CA LEU A 59 -3.32 -1.43 -3.85
C LEU A 59 -2.48 -2.71 -3.92
N GLN A 60 -3.10 -3.89 -3.79
CA GLN A 60 -2.37 -5.17 -3.81
C GLN A 60 -1.90 -5.56 -5.21
N MET A 61 -2.85 -5.87 -6.11
CA MET A 61 -2.54 -6.54 -7.38
C MET A 61 -3.08 -5.78 -8.59
N THR A 62 -2.31 -5.74 -9.67
CA THR A 62 -2.73 -5.30 -11.01
C THR A 62 -3.68 -6.33 -11.64
N THR A 63 -4.30 -5.97 -12.77
CA THR A 63 -5.22 -6.85 -13.52
C THR A 63 -4.52 -8.05 -14.16
N ASP A 64 -3.19 -8.01 -14.31
CA ASP A 64 -2.33 -9.08 -14.82
C ASP A 64 -1.56 -9.83 -13.71
N GLY A 65 -1.87 -9.57 -12.44
CA GLY A 65 -1.42 -10.38 -11.30
C GLY A 65 -0.03 -10.02 -10.75
N TYR A 66 0.44 -8.80 -10.99
CA TYR A 66 1.66 -8.26 -10.37
C TYR A 66 1.32 -7.33 -9.21
N GLY A 67 2.27 -7.07 -8.31
CA GLY A 67 2.08 -6.07 -7.26
C GLY A 67 1.90 -4.66 -7.84
N LYS A 68 0.96 -3.85 -7.33
CA LYS A 68 0.76 -2.48 -7.83
C LYS A 68 1.86 -1.51 -7.40
N ILE A 69 2.39 -1.68 -6.19
CA ILE A 69 3.46 -0.84 -5.65
C ILE A 69 4.79 -1.52 -5.94
N ILE A 70 5.65 -0.83 -6.71
CA ILE A 70 7.00 -1.30 -7.03
C ILE A 70 8.00 -0.79 -6.00
N ASP A 71 7.84 0.47 -5.57
CA ASP A 71 8.73 1.12 -4.62
C ASP A 71 7.98 2.18 -3.82
N CYS A 72 8.48 2.48 -2.62
CA CYS A 72 7.97 3.51 -1.72
C CYS A 72 9.16 4.21 -1.08
N ILE A 73 9.49 5.41 -1.58
CA ILE A 73 10.66 6.17 -1.16
C ILE A 73 10.20 7.31 -0.26
N ASP A 74 10.70 7.35 0.98
CA ASP A 74 10.59 8.52 1.84
C ASP A 74 11.71 9.53 1.49
N CYS A 75 11.33 10.62 0.82
CA CYS A 75 12.24 11.70 0.45
C CYS A 75 12.40 12.77 1.53
N SER A 76 11.76 12.62 2.70
CA SER A 76 11.79 13.63 3.77
C SER A 76 13.05 13.56 4.63
N GLY A 77 13.70 12.40 4.70
CA GLY A 77 14.83 12.10 5.59
C GLY A 77 14.44 11.96 7.07
N VAL A 78 13.15 12.00 7.40
CA VAL A 78 12.68 11.89 8.80
C VAL A 78 12.95 10.49 9.38
N GLY A 79 12.98 9.47 8.52
CA GLY A 79 13.28 8.08 8.89
C GLY A 79 14.75 7.69 8.81
N ASP A 80 15.67 8.60 8.50
CA ASP A 80 17.09 8.27 8.30
C ASP A 80 17.74 7.79 9.61
N VAL A 81 18.49 6.69 9.53
CA VAL A 81 19.26 6.12 10.65
C VAL A 81 20.73 6.05 10.26
N ASP A 82 21.59 6.67 11.06
CA ASP A 82 23.04 6.57 10.89
C ASP A 82 23.52 5.15 11.23
N THR A 83 23.95 4.41 10.20
CA THR A 83 24.51 3.06 10.30
C THR A 83 26.02 3.02 10.07
N SER A 84 26.70 4.17 10.22
CA SER A 84 28.15 4.29 10.02
C SER A 84 29.00 3.54 11.05
N THR A 85 28.43 3.19 12.21
CA THR A 85 29.13 2.43 13.24
C THR A 85 29.24 0.96 12.83
N VAL A 86 30.47 0.46 12.73
CA VAL A 86 30.76 -0.93 12.38
C VAL A 86 31.36 -1.63 13.60
N GLU A 87 30.67 -2.66 14.08
CA GLU A 87 31.06 -3.45 15.26
C GLU A 87 30.99 -4.94 14.95
N SER A 88 31.83 -5.72 15.62
CA SER A 88 31.84 -7.19 15.52
C SER A 88 31.35 -7.82 16.82
N ALA A 89 30.67 -8.97 16.71
CA ALA A 89 30.29 -9.72 17.90
C ALA A 89 31.53 -10.22 18.67
N VAL A 90 31.50 -10.12 19.99
CA VAL A 90 32.55 -10.62 20.88
C VAL A 90 32.00 -11.85 21.58
N ASN A 91 32.70 -12.98 21.49
CA ASN A 91 32.25 -14.27 22.04
C ASN A 91 30.83 -14.68 21.56
N SER A 92 30.53 -14.43 20.29
CA SER A 92 29.20 -14.68 19.68
C SER A 92 28.04 -13.90 20.31
N VAL A 93 28.34 -12.82 21.04
CA VAL A 93 27.34 -11.91 21.61
C VAL A 93 27.51 -10.54 20.98
N PHE A 94 26.41 -9.96 20.52
CA PHE A 94 26.35 -8.55 20.14
C PHE A 94 25.53 -7.78 21.17
N ILE A 95 26.08 -6.66 21.66
CA ILE A 95 25.40 -5.80 22.63
C ILE A 95 24.83 -4.62 21.85
N GLY A 96 23.51 -4.59 21.68
CA GLY A 96 22.85 -3.47 21.01
C GLY A 96 22.90 -2.18 21.85
N LEU A 97 22.53 -1.04 21.24
CA LEU A 97 22.52 0.28 21.91
C LEU A 97 21.65 0.34 23.18
N THR A 98 20.70 -0.58 23.34
CA THR A 98 19.85 -0.70 24.53
C THR A 98 20.43 -1.60 25.62
N GLY A 99 21.66 -2.13 25.42
CA GLY A 99 22.34 -3.06 26.34
C GLY A 99 21.80 -4.48 26.30
N ARG A 100 20.92 -4.82 25.35
CA ARG A 100 20.39 -6.17 25.18
C ARG A 100 21.37 -7.04 24.40
N ASN A 101 21.51 -8.29 24.83
CA ASN A 101 22.29 -9.30 24.14
C ASN A 101 21.48 -9.91 23.01
N SER A 102 22.10 -10.05 21.84
CA SER A 102 21.62 -10.81 20.69
C SER A 102 22.65 -11.81 20.22
#